data_AF-A0A966SXI8-F1
#
_entry.id   AF-A0A966SXI8-F1
#
_cell.length_a   1.000
_cell.length_b   1.000
_cell.length_c   1.000
_cell.angle_alpha   90.00
_cell.angle_beta   90.00
_cell.angle_gamma   90.00
#
_symmetry.space_group_name_H-M   'P 1'
#
loop_
_entity.id
_entity.type
_entity.pdbx_description
1 polymer ?
#
loop_
_entity_poly.entity_id
_entity_poly.type
_entity_poly.pdbx_seq_one_letter_code
_entity_poly.pdbx_strand_id
1 'polypeptide(L)'
;MKPSMTRRGAIASNLAVLWFPAMVTSAEASRCNCISEATVQEGPLPDGAIDQSGDETPTGNAPVATDADDTPSGPIMVTIRLMPDRPVTGTGYEFEIAATNVSADEVTLEFRNGQVFDLWILGDGGSLIWRWAAGRMFTQALRQIRLLPGEMSVRNVVWPGTDAAGTSQVTGPLVALADWVSRPGGSSRPLAFIAE
;
A
#
# COMPACT_ATOMS: atom_id res chain seq x y z
N MET A 1 55.56 4.78 42.06
CA MET A 1 54.17 4.35 41.84
C MET A 1 53.24 5.48 42.26
N LYS A 2 52.50 6.06 41.29
CA LYS A 2 51.40 7.07 41.34
C LYS A 2 51.20 7.99 42.58
N PRO A 3 51.14 9.31 42.35
CA PRO A 3 50.30 10.22 43.12
C PRO A 3 49.06 10.69 42.33
N SER A 4 48.16 11.37 43.06
CA SER A 4 47.13 12.33 42.63
C SER A 4 45.65 11.89 42.68
N MET A 5 45.06 12.24 43.82
CA MET A 5 43.78 12.93 44.04
C MET A 5 43.00 13.44 42.80
N THR A 6 41.69 13.17 42.87
CA THR A 6 40.55 14.11 42.84
C THR A 6 40.40 15.09 41.68
N ARG A 7 39.28 14.95 40.94
CA ARG A 7 38.35 16.05 40.67
C ARG A 7 36.93 15.54 40.49
N ARG A 8 36.06 15.93 41.42
CA ARG A 8 34.62 16.07 41.19
C ARG A 8 34.41 17.30 40.31
N GLY A 9 33.57 17.17 39.28
CA GLY A 9 32.95 18.25 38.51
C GLY A 9 31.82 17.61 37.70
N ALA A 10 30.53 17.82 37.97
CA ALA A 10 29.73 19.05 38.01
C ALA A 10 28.89 19.17 36.73
N ILE A 11 27.56 19.00 36.92
CA ILE A 11 26.41 19.73 36.32
C ILE A 11 26.32 19.91 34.80
N ALA A 12 25.24 19.38 34.22
CA ALA A 12 24.13 20.23 33.72
C ALA A 12 22.94 19.34 33.28
N SER A 13 21.89 19.31 34.10
CA SER A 13 20.53 19.04 33.61
C SER A 13 20.12 20.21 32.71
N ASN A 14 19.72 19.91 31.48
CA ASN A 14 18.95 20.84 30.67
C ASN A 14 17.65 20.16 30.26
N LEU A 15 16.62 20.36 31.08
CA LEU A 15 15.24 20.34 30.61
C LEU A 15 15.05 21.54 29.69
N ALA A 16 14.71 21.30 28.43
CA ALA A 16 14.04 22.27 27.59
C ALA A 16 12.84 21.56 26.94
N VAL A 17 11.71 21.66 27.62
CA VAL A 17 10.38 21.39 27.06
C VAL A 17 10.11 22.49 26.05
N LEU A 18 10.19 22.17 24.76
CA LEU A 18 9.67 23.06 23.72
C LEU A 18 8.34 22.51 23.23
N TRP A 19 7.31 23.24 23.65
CA TRP A 19 5.92 23.10 23.28
C TRP A 19 5.77 23.51 21.80
N PHE A 20 5.51 22.54 20.92
CA PHE A 20 5.02 22.83 19.58
C PHE A 20 3.51 23.08 19.64
N PRO A 21 2.99 24.22 19.17
CA PRO A 21 1.57 24.34 18.93
C PRO A 21 1.20 23.49 17.70
N ALA A 22 0.21 22.63 17.87
CA ALA A 22 -0.51 22.03 16.77
C ALA A 22 -1.29 23.12 16.02
N MET A 23 -0.96 23.34 14.75
CA MET A 23 -1.92 23.88 13.79
C MET A 23 -2.17 22.82 12.72
N VAL A 24 -3.30 22.14 12.90
CA VAL A 24 -4.07 21.55 11.81
C VAL A 24 -4.47 22.69 10.87
N THR A 25 -4.04 22.61 9.62
CA THR A 25 -4.73 23.28 8.52
C THR A 25 -4.80 22.33 7.34
N SER A 26 -5.99 21.78 7.20
CA SER A 26 -6.71 21.41 5.97
C SER A 26 -5.91 20.98 4.75
N ALA A 27 -6.19 19.75 4.31
CA ALA A 27 -5.98 19.28 2.97
C ALA A 27 -6.68 20.20 1.95
N GLU A 28 -5.93 20.76 1.00
CA GLU A 28 -6.46 21.14 -0.31
C GLU A 28 -6.16 19.99 -1.27
N ALA A 29 -7.17 19.14 -1.44
CA ALA A 29 -7.27 18.29 -2.60
C ALA A 29 -7.83 19.12 -3.76
N SER A 30 -7.34 18.80 -4.96
CA SER A 30 -8.03 18.98 -6.23
C SER A 30 -7.90 20.34 -6.90
N ARG A 31 -7.07 20.38 -7.97
CA ARG A 31 -7.61 20.34 -9.35
C ARG A 31 -6.47 20.11 -10.35
N CYS A 32 -6.48 18.93 -10.97
CA CYS A 32 -5.81 18.68 -12.24
C CYS A 32 -6.32 19.68 -13.28
N ASN A 33 -5.38 20.36 -13.92
CA ASN A 33 -5.60 21.24 -15.05
C ASN A 33 -5.70 20.43 -16.34
N CYS A 34 -6.92 20.24 -16.83
CA CYS A 34 -7.27 19.89 -18.21
C CYS A 34 -8.52 20.75 -18.47
N ILE A 35 -8.69 21.53 -19.54
CA ILE A 35 -8.64 21.22 -20.97
C ILE A 35 -8.61 22.59 -21.69
N SER A 36 -7.92 22.65 -22.83
CA SER A 36 -7.81 23.81 -23.72
C SER A 36 -9.15 24.31 -24.26
N GLU A 37 -9.28 25.64 -24.29
CA GLU A 37 -10.41 26.41 -24.80
C GLU A 37 -10.49 26.33 -26.34
N ALA A 38 -11.56 25.75 -26.88
CA ALA A 38 -11.90 25.84 -28.30
C ALA A 38 -13.13 26.76 -28.44
N THR A 39 -12.90 27.98 -28.89
CA THR A 39 -13.92 28.98 -29.22
C THR A 39 -14.84 28.45 -30.33
N VAL A 40 -16.12 28.22 -30.03
CA VAL A 40 -17.17 28.07 -31.04
C VAL A 40 -18.03 29.32 -31.01
N GLN A 41 -18.00 30.05 -32.12
CA GLN A 41 -18.68 31.32 -32.35
C GLN A 41 -20.12 31.03 -32.82
N GLU A 42 -21.12 31.42 -32.03
CA GLU A 42 -22.54 31.30 -32.38
C GLU A 42 -22.91 32.18 -33.58
N GLY A 43 -23.48 31.58 -34.62
CA GLY A 43 -24.19 32.26 -35.71
C GLY A 43 -25.67 31.88 -35.69
N PRO A 44 -26.60 32.74 -36.15
CA PRO A 44 -28.02 32.57 -35.90
C PRO A 44 -28.72 31.57 -36.83
N LEU A 45 -29.77 30.95 -36.27
CA LEU A 45 -30.67 29.90 -36.79
C LEU A 45 -31.33 30.21 -38.15
N PRO A 46 -31.85 29.17 -38.83
CA PRO A 46 -33.30 29.20 -39.03
C PRO A 46 -34.05 27.87 -38.81
N ASP A 47 -35.36 28.08 -38.62
CA ASP A 47 -36.43 27.19 -38.17
C ASP A 47 -36.62 25.87 -38.92
N GLY A 48 -37.02 24.84 -38.17
CA GLY A 48 -37.54 23.59 -38.71
C GLY A 48 -37.91 22.58 -37.61
N ALA A 49 -39.21 22.47 -37.34
CA ALA A 49 -39.83 21.65 -36.30
C ALA A 49 -39.66 20.12 -36.48
N ILE A 50 -39.55 19.40 -35.35
CA ILE A 50 -40.28 18.17 -34.94
C ILE A 50 -40.03 17.96 -33.44
N ASP A 51 -41.02 18.17 -32.57
CA ASP A 51 -42.02 17.23 -32.04
C ASP A 51 -41.66 16.71 -30.64
N GLN A 52 -42.65 16.75 -29.76
CA GLN A 52 -42.61 16.68 -28.30
C GLN A 52 -42.66 15.24 -27.78
N SER A 53 -41.89 14.93 -26.73
CA SER A 53 -42.13 13.94 -25.66
C SER A 53 -40.82 13.76 -24.88
N GLY A 54 -40.66 13.98 -23.58
CA GLY A 54 -41.53 14.44 -22.52
C GLY A 54 -40.69 14.51 -21.23
N ASP A 55 -41.08 15.45 -20.37
CA ASP A 55 -40.89 15.57 -18.91
C ASP A 55 -39.48 15.65 -18.30
N GLU A 56 -39.27 16.78 -17.65
CA GLU A 56 -38.09 17.15 -16.89
C GLU A 56 -38.28 16.88 -15.39
N THR A 57 -37.25 16.29 -14.77
CA THR A 57 -36.66 16.64 -13.45
C THR A 57 -37.10 15.84 -12.18
N PRO A 58 -36.46 16.07 -11.00
CA PRO A 58 -35.27 15.32 -10.58
C PRO A 58 -35.40 14.85 -9.11
N THR A 59 -35.21 13.58 -8.77
CA THR A 59 -35.12 13.22 -7.34
C THR A 59 -34.28 11.97 -7.14
N GLY A 60 -33.22 12.15 -6.37
CA GLY A 60 -32.46 11.05 -5.84
C GLY A 60 -31.10 11.55 -5.40
N ASN A 61 -31.05 12.22 -4.25
CA ASN A 61 -29.83 12.35 -3.47
C ASN A 61 -29.29 10.93 -3.28
N ALA A 62 -28.37 10.51 -4.15
CA ALA A 62 -27.55 9.36 -3.89
C ALA A 62 -26.80 9.69 -2.59
N PRO A 63 -26.87 8.85 -1.54
CA PRO A 63 -25.97 9.02 -0.43
C PRO A 63 -24.56 9.01 -1.01
N VAL A 64 -23.86 10.13 -0.77
CA VAL A 64 -22.42 10.30 -0.96
C VAL A 64 -21.73 8.99 -0.57
N ALA A 65 -21.04 8.39 -1.54
CA ALA A 65 -20.23 7.20 -1.36
C ALA A 65 -19.27 7.46 -0.19
N THR A 66 -19.58 6.84 0.94
CA THR A 66 -18.74 6.79 2.13
C THR A 66 -18.05 5.43 2.08
N ASP A 67 -16.72 5.43 1.96
CA ASP A 67 -15.80 4.31 2.22
C ASP A 67 -15.97 3.00 1.41
N ALA A 68 -15.93 3.07 0.08
CA ALA A 68 -15.99 1.90 -0.79
C ALA A 68 -14.64 1.20 -1.06
N ASP A 69 -13.51 1.65 -0.49
CA ASP A 69 -12.17 1.20 -0.94
C ASP A 69 -11.48 0.15 -0.05
N ASP A 70 -12.15 -0.31 1.01
CA ASP A 70 -11.53 -1.19 2.04
C ASP A 70 -12.13 -2.59 2.13
N THR A 71 -13.19 -2.89 1.40
CA THR A 71 -13.78 -4.24 1.42
C THR A 71 -13.02 -5.15 0.47
N PRO A 72 -12.46 -6.29 0.93
CA PRO A 72 -11.82 -7.24 0.04
C PRO A 72 -12.83 -7.67 -1.04
N SER A 73 -12.39 -7.63 -2.30
CA SER A 73 -13.24 -7.95 -3.46
C SER A 73 -13.62 -9.44 -3.56
N GLY A 74 -13.14 -10.26 -2.63
CA GLY A 74 -13.42 -11.68 -2.52
C GLY A 74 -13.29 -12.17 -1.08
N PRO A 75 -13.44 -13.49 -0.84
CA PRO A 75 -13.48 -14.06 0.51
C PRO A 75 -12.11 -14.06 1.21
N ILE A 76 -11.04 -13.70 0.50
CA ILE A 76 -9.67 -13.64 1.00
C ILE A 76 -9.21 -12.20 1.10
N MET A 77 -8.87 -11.77 2.30
CA MET A 77 -8.20 -10.50 2.56
C MET A 77 -6.70 -10.73 2.69
N VAL A 78 -5.91 -9.97 1.92
CA VAL A 78 -4.45 -10.02 1.99
C VAL A 78 -3.93 -8.81 2.74
N THR A 79 -3.05 -9.05 3.70
CA THR A 79 -2.40 -7.99 4.48
C THR A 79 -0.89 -8.16 4.42
N ILE A 80 -0.19 -7.04 4.53
CA ILE A 80 1.27 -6.99 4.63
C ILE A 80 1.64 -6.10 5.81
N ARG A 81 2.66 -6.50 6.57
CA ARG A 81 3.22 -5.77 7.71
C ARG A 81 4.73 -5.77 7.63
N LEU A 82 5.36 -4.68 8.06
CA LEU A 82 6.80 -4.59 8.22
C LEU A 82 7.17 -4.97 9.65
N MET A 83 8.21 -5.78 9.84
CA MET A 83 8.61 -6.30 11.13
C MET A 83 10.09 -6.01 11.42
N PRO A 84 10.40 -5.42 12.58
CA PRO A 84 9.48 -4.59 13.37
C PRO A 84 8.97 -3.40 12.54
N ASP A 85 7.87 -2.76 12.95
CA ASP A 85 7.28 -1.60 12.26
C ASP A 85 8.30 -0.46 12.00
N ARG A 86 9.39 -0.44 12.78
CA ARG A 86 10.56 0.39 12.55
C ARG A 86 11.79 -0.48 12.30
N PRO A 87 12.19 -0.69 11.04
CA PRO A 87 13.26 -1.59 10.68
C PRO A 87 14.59 -1.15 11.29
N VAL A 88 15.44 -2.13 11.61
CA VAL A 88 16.79 -1.89 12.12
C VAL A 88 17.72 -1.76 10.92
N THR A 89 18.43 -0.63 10.83
CA THR A 89 19.37 -0.37 9.73
C THR A 89 20.39 -1.49 9.59
N GLY A 90 20.60 -1.94 8.35
CA GLY A 90 21.64 -2.92 8.00
C GLY A 90 21.27 -4.40 8.19
N THR A 91 20.08 -4.74 8.68
CA THR A 91 19.63 -6.15 8.81
C THR A 91 18.68 -6.61 7.70
N GLY A 92 18.29 -5.71 6.80
CA GLY A 92 17.20 -5.91 5.85
C GLY A 92 15.83 -5.66 6.48
N TYR A 93 14.80 -5.75 5.64
CA TYR A 93 13.41 -5.43 5.95
C TYR A 93 12.60 -6.72 5.94
N GLU A 94 12.07 -7.15 7.08
CA GLU A 94 11.21 -8.34 7.16
C GLU A 94 9.75 -7.96 6.97
N PHE A 95 9.05 -8.64 6.07
CA PHE A 95 7.64 -8.47 5.80
C PHE A 95 6.87 -9.73 6.16
N GLU A 96 5.79 -9.56 6.93
CA GLU A 96 4.79 -10.60 7.15
C GLU A 96 3.64 -10.37 6.17
N ILE A 97 3.31 -11.39 5.37
CA ILE A 97 2.20 -11.39 4.42
C ILE A 97 1.20 -12.44 4.86
N ALA A 98 -0.06 -12.06 5.06
CA ALA A 98 -1.11 -12.95 5.51
C ALA A 98 -2.32 -12.91 4.56
N ALA A 99 -2.77 -14.08 4.12
CA ALA A 99 -4.07 -14.26 3.50
C ALA A 99 -5.06 -14.83 4.51
N THR A 100 -6.13 -14.10 4.77
CA THR A 100 -7.14 -14.44 5.78
C THR A 100 -8.48 -14.73 5.10
N ASN A 101 -9.13 -15.83 5.44
CA ASN A 101 -10.51 -16.06 5.07
C ASN A 101 -11.44 -15.18 5.92
N VAL A 102 -12.01 -14.15 5.31
CA VAL A 102 -12.92 -13.20 5.98
C VAL A 102 -14.40 -13.53 5.72
N SER A 103 -14.68 -14.61 5.00
CA SER A 103 -16.04 -15.07 4.75
C SER A 103 -16.57 -15.94 5.90
N ALA A 104 -17.86 -16.23 5.89
CA ALA A 104 -18.50 -17.13 6.85
C ALA A 104 -18.32 -18.62 6.50
N ASP A 105 -17.80 -18.94 5.31
CA ASP A 105 -17.68 -20.30 4.78
C ASP A 105 -16.21 -20.74 4.69
N GLU A 106 -15.97 -22.05 4.62
CA GLU A 106 -14.63 -22.56 4.30
C GLU A 106 -14.24 -22.19 2.86
N VAL A 107 -12.98 -21.79 2.67
CA VAL A 107 -12.42 -21.44 1.36
C VAL A 107 -11.25 -22.35 1.02
N THR A 108 -11.27 -22.91 -0.19
CA THR A 108 -10.12 -23.64 -0.74
C THR A 108 -9.32 -22.72 -1.67
N LEU A 109 -8.05 -22.47 -1.31
CA LEU A 109 -7.08 -21.74 -2.11
C LEU A 109 -6.38 -22.68 -3.09
N GLU A 110 -6.48 -22.39 -4.37
CA GLU A 110 -5.85 -23.17 -5.44
C GLU A 110 -4.62 -22.47 -6.01
N PHE A 111 -3.49 -23.16 -6.04
CA PHE A 111 -2.22 -22.67 -6.56
C PHE A 111 -1.85 -23.42 -7.85
N ARG A 112 -1.40 -22.68 -8.86
CA ARG A 112 -1.03 -23.23 -10.18
C ARG A 112 0.38 -23.84 -10.22
N ASN A 113 1.21 -23.55 -9.22
CA ASN A 113 2.58 -24.05 -9.09
C ASN A 113 3.01 -23.89 -7.61
N GLY A 114 4.30 -24.05 -7.32
CA GLY A 114 4.86 -23.87 -5.98
C GLY A 114 4.88 -22.42 -5.43
N GLN A 115 4.47 -21.42 -6.21
CA GLN A 115 4.40 -20.03 -5.77
C GLN A 115 3.14 -19.80 -4.93
N VAL A 116 3.31 -19.20 -3.74
CA VAL A 116 2.21 -18.90 -2.82
C VAL A 116 1.87 -17.42 -2.79
N PHE A 117 2.89 -16.57 -2.90
CA PHE A 117 2.74 -15.12 -2.90
C PHE A 117 3.78 -14.48 -3.83
N ASP A 118 3.67 -13.18 -4.00
CA ASP A 118 4.71 -12.32 -4.53
C ASP A 118 4.76 -11.00 -3.76
N LEU A 119 5.89 -10.31 -3.79
CA LEU A 119 6.12 -9.05 -3.11
C LEU A 119 6.89 -8.12 -4.03
N TRP A 120 6.40 -6.90 -4.20
CA TRP A 120 7.06 -5.82 -4.91
C TRP A 120 7.44 -4.72 -3.94
N ILE A 121 8.67 -4.24 -4.09
CA ILE A 121 9.16 -3.00 -3.48
C ILE A 121 9.23 -1.97 -4.60
N LEU A 122 8.48 -0.88 -4.41
CA LEU A 122 8.31 0.19 -5.36
C LEU A 122 8.91 1.47 -4.81
N GLY A 123 9.62 2.20 -5.67
CA GLY A 123 10.09 3.55 -5.41
C GLY A 123 9.10 4.62 -5.84
N ASP A 124 9.60 5.85 -5.93
CA ASP A 124 8.83 7.00 -6.38
C ASP A 124 8.12 6.74 -7.72
N GLY A 125 6.87 7.20 -7.80
CA GLY A 125 6.02 7.03 -8.98
C GLY A 125 5.63 5.58 -9.31
N GLY A 126 5.84 4.62 -8.41
CA GLY A 126 5.52 3.20 -8.63
C GLY A 126 6.58 2.44 -9.42
N SER A 127 7.81 2.98 -9.50
CA SER A 127 8.93 2.30 -10.17
C SER A 127 9.32 1.03 -9.44
N LEU A 128 9.43 -0.09 -10.16
CA LEU A 128 9.82 -1.36 -9.55
C LEU A 128 11.31 -1.36 -9.18
N ILE A 129 11.61 -1.52 -7.90
CA ILE A 129 12.99 -1.62 -7.37
C ILE A 129 13.39 -3.08 -7.19
N TRP A 130 12.51 -3.86 -6.57
CA TRP A 130 12.79 -5.26 -6.26
C TRP A 130 11.50 -6.08 -6.25
N ARG A 131 11.57 -7.35 -6.67
CA ARG A 131 10.45 -8.28 -6.66
C ARG A 131 10.89 -9.62 -6.10
N TRP A 132 10.16 -10.16 -5.14
CA TRP A 132 10.52 -11.42 -4.48
C TRP A 132 10.58 -12.59 -5.45
N ALA A 133 9.60 -12.73 -6.34
CA ALA A 133 9.58 -13.83 -7.31
C ALA A 133 10.62 -13.71 -8.44
N ALA A 134 11.29 -12.56 -8.60
CA ALA A 134 12.26 -12.37 -9.68
C ALA A 134 13.43 -13.37 -9.55
N GLY A 135 13.73 -14.08 -10.64
CA GLY A 135 14.79 -15.08 -10.69
C GLY A 135 14.52 -16.37 -9.91
N ARG A 136 13.35 -16.51 -9.26
CA ARG A 136 12.97 -17.73 -8.55
C ARG A 136 12.32 -18.73 -9.50
N MET A 137 12.68 -20.00 -9.34
CA MET A 137 12.00 -21.11 -10.01
C MET A 137 10.97 -21.73 -9.06
N PHE A 138 9.80 -22.06 -9.59
CA PHE A 138 8.72 -22.70 -8.84
C PHE A 138 8.41 -24.08 -9.41
N THR A 139 8.17 -25.05 -8.53
CA THR A 139 7.79 -26.41 -8.90
C THR A 139 6.47 -26.42 -9.67
N GLN A 140 6.35 -27.23 -10.71
CA GLN A 140 5.12 -27.38 -11.50
C GLN A 140 4.14 -28.35 -10.84
N ALA A 141 3.79 -28.09 -9.58
CA ALA A 141 2.86 -28.91 -8.80
C ALA A 141 1.66 -28.05 -8.39
N LEU A 142 0.46 -28.54 -8.73
CA LEU A 142 -0.78 -27.97 -8.25
C LEU A 142 -0.92 -28.25 -6.76
N ARG A 143 -1.37 -27.25 -6.00
CA ARG A 143 -1.56 -27.36 -4.56
C ARG A 143 -2.87 -26.70 -4.16
N GLN A 144 -3.51 -27.27 -3.14
CA GLN A 144 -4.65 -26.66 -2.47
C GLN A 144 -4.35 -26.46 -0.99
N ILE A 145 -4.90 -25.39 -0.41
CA ILE A 145 -4.91 -25.13 1.03
C ILE A 145 -6.34 -24.77 1.41
N ARG A 146 -6.89 -25.40 2.43
CA ARG A 146 -8.21 -25.02 2.98
C ARG A 146 -8.00 -24.05 4.14
N LEU A 147 -8.83 -23.02 4.18
CA LEU A 147 -8.92 -22.05 5.28
C LEU A 147 -10.34 -22.02 5.81
N LEU A 148 -10.51 -22.33 7.10
CA LEU A 148 -11.76 -22.13 7.81
C LEU A 148 -12.08 -20.63 7.97
N PRO A 149 -13.33 -20.26 8.33
CA PRO A 149 -13.67 -18.87 8.63
C PRO A 149 -12.73 -18.26 9.67
N GLY A 150 -12.10 -17.12 9.34
CA GLY A 150 -11.13 -16.42 10.18
C GLY A 150 -9.72 -17.02 10.19
N GLU A 151 -9.48 -18.17 9.54
CA GLU A 151 -8.15 -18.78 9.45
C GLU A 151 -7.26 -17.99 8.48
N MET A 152 -5.96 -17.96 8.80
CA MET A 152 -4.95 -17.27 7.99
C MET A 152 -3.79 -18.17 7.62
N SER A 153 -3.23 -17.94 6.43
CA SER A 153 -1.94 -18.47 6.00
C SER A 153 -0.94 -17.34 5.92
N VAL A 154 0.20 -17.50 6.60
CA VAL A 154 1.20 -16.43 6.80
C VAL A 154 2.54 -16.79 6.16
N ARG A 155 3.24 -15.81 5.59
CA ARG A 155 4.60 -15.96 5.04
C ARG A 155 5.46 -14.76 5.41
N ASN A 156 6.70 -15.04 5.81
CA ASN A 156 7.69 -14.01 6.10
C ASN A 156 8.70 -13.91 4.96
N VAL A 157 9.10 -12.68 4.66
CA VAL A 157 10.02 -12.35 3.58
C VAL A 157 11.02 -11.33 4.05
N VAL A 158 12.30 -11.58 3.84
CA VAL A 158 13.33 -10.57 4.06
C VAL A 158 13.73 -9.97 2.72
N TRP A 159 13.55 -8.66 2.57
CA TRP A 159 14.18 -7.89 1.52
C TRP A 159 15.50 -7.31 2.05
N PRO A 160 16.66 -7.55 1.40
CA PRO A 160 17.96 -7.08 1.89
C PRO A 160 18.16 -5.56 1.90
N GLY A 161 17.20 -4.76 1.42
CA GLY A 161 17.37 -3.31 1.26
C GLY A 161 18.13 -2.92 -0.01
N THR A 162 18.29 -3.84 -0.96
CA THR A 162 19.05 -3.61 -2.20
C THR A 162 18.17 -3.57 -3.44
N ASP A 163 18.70 -3.01 -4.52
CA ASP A 163 18.11 -3.11 -5.86
C ASP A 163 17.97 -4.58 -6.33
N ALA A 164 17.29 -4.77 -7.47
CA ALA A 164 17.11 -6.09 -8.09
C ALA A 164 18.43 -6.80 -8.44
N ALA A 165 19.53 -6.06 -8.64
CA ALA A 165 20.85 -6.62 -8.91
C ALA A 165 21.61 -6.98 -7.63
N GLY A 166 21.12 -6.60 -6.45
CA GLY A 166 21.81 -6.77 -5.18
C GLY A 166 23.06 -5.89 -5.04
N THR A 167 23.20 -4.85 -5.87
CA THR A 167 24.45 -4.09 -6.00
C THR A 167 24.45 -2.81 -5.17
N SER A 168 23.29 -2.15 -5.10
CA SER A 168 23.16 -0.85 -4.42
C SER A 168 22.15 -0.94 -3.28
N GLN A 169 22.46 -0.28 -2.16
CA GLN A 169 21.48 -0.04 -1.10
C GLN A 169 20.45 0.96 -1.60
N VAL A 170 19.19 0.71 -1.25
CA VAL A 170 18.04 1.55 -1.61
C VAL A 170 17.59 2.27 -0.34
N THR A 171 17.51 3.58 -0.43
CA THR A 171 17.13 4.46 0.68
C THR A 171 15.99 5.39 0.25
N GLY A 172 15.23 5.90 1.22
CA GLY A 172 14.15 6.85 0.99
C GLY A 172 12.76 6.24 1.11
N PRO A 173 11.72 6.99 0.71
CA PRO A 173 10.34 6.53 0.78
C PRO A 173 10.08 5.41 -0.23
N LEU A 174 9.46 4.34 0.24
CA LEU A 174 9.15 3.14 -0.53
C LEU A 174 7.73 2.66 -0.25
N VAL A 175 7.24 1.84 -1.16
CA VAL A 175 5.96 1.14 -1.03
C VAL A 175 6.16 -0.36 -1.22
N ALA A 176 5.69 -1.16 -0.27
CA ALA A 176 5.58 -2.60 -0.39
C ALA A 176 4.15 -2.98 -0.79
N LEU A 177 4.03 -3.87 -1.77
CA LEU A 177 2.76 -4.44 -2.22
C LEU A 177 2.91 -5.95 -2.34
N ALA A 178 1.96 -6.73 -1.82
CA ALA A 178 1.99 -8.18 -1.90
C ALA A 178 0.77 -8.74 -2.62
N ASP A 179 0.98 -9.81 -3.39
CA ASP A 179 -0.11 -10.61 -3.95
C ASP A 179 -0.10 -12.00 -3.32
N TRP A 180 -1.29 -12.49 -2.98
CA TRP A 180 -1.52 -13.88 -2.70
C TRP A 180 -2.04 -14.56 -3.97
N VAL A 181 -1.21 -15.40 -4.60
CA VAL A 181 -1.40 -15.77 -6.03
C VAL A 181 -2.41 -16.90 -6.27
N SER A 182 -3.10 -17.37 -5.22
CA SER A 182 -4.10 -18.43 -5.34
C SER A 182 -5.39 -17.96 -6.02
N ARG A 183 -6.30 -18.92 -6.26
CA ARG A 183 -7.72 -18.65 -6.51
C ARG A 183 -8.58 -19.29 -5.43
N PRO A 184 -9.50 -18.54 -4.78
CA PRO A 184 -9.46 -17.07 -4.70
C PRO A 184 -8.13 -16.58 -4.12
N GLY A 185 -7.77 -15.33 -4.37
CA GLY A 185 -6.55 -14.68 -3.93
C GLY A 185 -6.77 -13.17 -3.90
N GLY A 186 -5.71 -12.38 -3.83
CA GLY A 186 -5.86 -10.93 -3.85
C GLY A 186 -4.55 -10.19 -3.64
N SER A 187 -4.64 -8.87 -3.71
CA SER A 187 -3.54 -7.95 -3.43
C SER A 187 -3.70 -7.34 -2.05
N SER A 188 -2.59 -7.08 -1.37
CA SER A 188 -2.59 -6.29 -0.15
C SER A 188 -2.90 -4.83 -0.45
N ARG A 189 -3.22 -4.06 0.59
CA ARG A 189 -3.07 -2.61 0.51
C ARG A 189 -1.58 -2.24 0.37
N PRO A 190 -1.26 -1.11 -0.27
CA PRO A 190 0.10 -0.59 -0.27
C PRO A 190 0.58 -0.27 1.15
N LEU A 191 1.77 -0.74 1.49
CA LEU A 191 2.44 -0.43 2.75
C LEU A 191 3.59 0.54 2.49
N ALA A 192 3.40 1.80 2.85
CA ALA A 192 4.45 2.81 2.79
C ALA A 192 5.42 2.65 3.97
N PHE A 193 6.72 2.76 3.69
CA PHE A 193 7.78 2.75 4.70
C PHE A 193 8.99 3.55 4.22
N ILE A 194 9.91 3.87 5.12
CA ILE A 194 11.18 4.54 4.78
C ILE A 194 12.30 3.52 4.92
N ALA A 195 13.15 3.42 3.90
CA ALA A 195 14.42 2.71 3.98
C ALA A 195 15.55 3.67 4.36
N GLU A 196 16.34 3.30 5.37
CA GLU A 196 17.48 4.07 5.90
C GLU A 196 18.84 3.51 5.45
#